data_AF-A0A0G1TFK1-F1
#
_entry.id   AF-A0A0G1TFK1-F1
#
_cell.length_a   1.000
_cell.length_b   1.000
_cell.length_c   1.000
_cell.angle_alpha   90.00
_cell.angle_beta   90.00
_cell.angle_gamma   90.00
#
_symmetry.space_group_name_H-M   'P 1'
#
loop_
_entity.id
_entity.type
_entity.pdbx_description
1 polymer ?
#
loop_
_entity_poly.entity_id
_entity_poly.type
_entity_poly.pdbx_seq_one_letter_code
_entity_poly.pdbx_strand_id
1 'polypeptide(L)'
;MDHKVGNTIGRVRIRGIAQNGARVTVIGKIIIDKKAQGVEDFLDMRVLILDEKSQATAEPQLEIEANNVKASHAATVGQIDEEQLFYLESRGLDKKRAEGLIVEGFLKL
;
A
#
# COMPACT_ATOMS: atom_id res chain seq x y z
N MET A 1 0.00 -10.62 9.19
CA MET A 1 1.11 -11.59 9.13
C MET A 1 1.41 -12.00 10.55
N ASP A 2 1.52 -13.30 10.84
CA ASP A 2 1.76 -13.82 12.18
C ASP A 2 3.00 -14.74 12.14
N HIS A 3 4.08 -14.29 12.77
CA HIS A 3 5.36 -14.98 12.86
C HIS A 3 5.50 -15.66 14.22
N LYS A 4 5.09 -16.94 14.27
CA LYS A 4 5.21 -17.78 15.47
C LYS A 4 6.57 -18.44 15.64
N VAL A 5 7.38 -18.49 14.58
CA VAL A 5 8.71 -19.12 14.58
C VAL A 5 9.74 -18.19 13.92
N GLY A 6 11.00 -18.36 14.28
CA GLY A 6 12.08 -17.49 13.82
C GLY A 6 12.55 -17.79 12.40
N ASN A 7 13.44 -16.92 11.90
CA ASN A 7 14.10 -17.04 10.58
C ASN A 7 13.13 -17.15 9.39
N THR A 8 11.97 -16.50 9.50
CA THR A 8 10.98 -16.42 8.42
C THR A 8 11.02 -15.05 7.76
N ILE A 9 10.66 -15.01 6.48
CA ILE A 9 10.60 -13.78 5.71
C ILE A 9 9.14 -13.49 5.31
N GLY A 10 8.67 -12.28 5.60
CA GLY A 10 7.38 -11.74 5.20
C GLY A 10 7.54 -10.57 4.23
N ARG A 11 6.68 -10.52 3.21
CA ARG A 11 6.52 -9.36 2.32
C ARG A 11 5.04 -9.25 1.97
N VAL A 12 4.36 -8.25 2.53
CA VAL A 12 2.93 -8.01 2.27
C VAL A 12 2.80 -6.68 1.54
N ARG A 13 2.22 -6.72 0.33
CA ARG A 13 1.84 -5.51 -0.42
C ARG A 13 0.33 -5.44 -0.53
N ILE A 14 -0.23 -4.30 -0.14
CA ILE A 14 -1.64 -3.99 -0.31
C ILE A 14 -1.74 -2.74 -1.17
N ARG A 15 -2.58 -2.81 -2.20
CA ARG A 15 -2.91 -1.71 -3.11
C ARG A 15 -4.41 -1.52 -3.11
N GLY A 16 -4.86 -0.29 -2.88
CA GLY A 16 -6.27 0.10 -2.96
C GLY A 16 -6.47 1.20 -3.99
N ILE A 17 -7.62 1.20 -4.64
CA ILE A 17 -8.09 2.30 -5.49
C ILE A 17 -9.44 2.75 -4.95
N ALA A 18 -9.60 4.05 -4.69
CA ALA A 18 -10.86 4.65 -4.27
C ALA A 18 -11.41 5.54 -5.41
N GLN A 19 -12.59 5.21 -5.91
CA GLN A 19 -13.24 5.93 -7.00
C GLN A 19 -14.77 5.98 -6.80
N ASN A 20 -15.44 6.96 -7.40
CA ASN A 20 -16.88 7.16 -7.41
C ASN A 20 -17.48 7.39 -6.02
N GLY A 21 -16.80 8.16 -5.17
CA GLY A 21 -17.23 8.43 -3.79
C GLY A 21 -17.02 7.26 -2.83
N ALA A 22 -16.16 6.30 -3.18
CA ALA A 22 -15.87 5.14 -2.34
C ALA A 22 -15.08 5.53 -1.08
N ARG A 23 -15.29 4.77 -0.01
CA ARG A 23 -14.44 4.83 1.19
C ARG A 23 -13.67 3.54 1.32
N VAL A 24 -12.34 3.63 1.36
CA VAL A 24 -11.44 2.48 1.41
C VAL A 24 -10.62 2.53 2.70
N THR A 25 -10.80 1.56 3.57
CA THR A 25 -9.97 1.39 4.78
C THR A 25 -9.12 0.14 4.63
N VAL A 26 -7.81 0.29 4.77
CA VAL A 26 -6.84 -0.81 4.74
C VAL A 26 -6.18 -0.91 6.11
N ILE A 27 -6.30 -2.07 6.74
CA ILE A 27 -5.66 -2.35 8.03
C ILE A 27 -4.72 -3.53 7.84
N GLY A 28 -3.47 -3.37 8.23
CA GLY A 28 -2.46 -4.41 8.15
C GLY A 28 -1.73 -4.55 9.47
N LYS A 29 -1.57 -5.79 9.94
CA LYS A 29 -0.90 -6.08 11.21
C LYS A 29 0.20 -7.12 11.01
N ILE A 30 1.40 -6.85 11.54
CA ILE A 30 2.47 -7.83 11.71
C ILE A 30 2.57 -8.16 13.19
N ILE A 31 2.54 -9.46 13.51
CA ILE A 31 2.74 -9.98 14.85
C ILE A 31 4.00 -10.84 14.83
N ILE A 32 4.94 -10.59 15.74
CA ILE A 32 6.17 -11.38 15.91
C ILE A 32 6.30 -11.81 17.37
N ASP A 33 6.06 -13.10 17.60
CA ASP A 33 6.15 -13.71 18.92
C ASP A 33 7.58 -13.62 19.50
N LYS A 34 7.70 -13.58 20.83
CA LYS A 34 9.00 -13.50 21.53
C LYS A 34 10.04 -14.53 21.08
N LYS A 35 9.63 -15.74 20.68
CA LYS A 35 10.53 -16.81 20.21
C LYS A 35 10.92 -16.70 18.74
N ALA A 36 10.25 -15.85 17.96
CA ALA A 36 10.44 -15.68 16.54
C ALA A 36 11.60 -14.71 16.24
N GLN A 37 12.81 -15.11 16.61
CA GLN A 37 14.04 -14.35 16.35
C GLN A 37 14.47 -14.49 14.89
N GLY A 38 15.19 -13.51 14.36
CA GLY A 38 15.68 -13.50 12.98
C GLY A 38 14.59 -13.30 11.92
N VAL A 39 13.40 -12.81 12.31
CA VAL A 39 12.32 -12.50 11.36
C VAL A 39 12.67 -11.26 10.56
N GLU A 40 12.42 -11.31 9.25
CA GLU A 40 12.43 -10.14 8.38
C GLU A 40 11.04 -9.94 7.76
N ASP A 41 10.38 -8.81 7.98
CA ASP A 41 9.06 -8.54 7.41
C ASP A 41 8.95 -7.10 6.89
N PHE A 42 8.17 -6.90 5.84
CA PHE A 42 7.79 -5.58 5.34
C PHE A 42 6.33 -5.56 4.91
N LEU A 43 5.56 -4.64 5.51
CA LEU A 43 4.18 -4.34 5.16
C LEU A 43 4.12 -3.01 4.39
N ASP A 44 3.74 -3.06 3.12
CA ASP A 44 3.61 -1.87 2.26
C ASP A 44 2.16 -1.71 1.79
N MET A 45 1.50 -0.69 2.29
CA MET A 45 0.09 -0.40 2.03
C MET A 45 -0.03 0.94 1.31
N ARG A 46 -0.67 0.95 0.15
CA ARG A 46 -0.85 2.17 -0.63
C ARG A 46 -2.27 2.25 -1.15
N VAL A 47 -2.88 3.42 -1.06
CA VAL A 47 -4.20 3.68 -1.63
C VAL A 47 -4.15 4.91 -2.53
N LEU A 48 -4.65 4.78 -3.75
CA LEU A 48 -4.80 5.86 -4.71
C LEU A 48 -6.25 6.31 -4.77
N ILE A 49 -6.51 7.61 -4.63
CA ILE A 49 -7.82 8.23 -4.72
C ILE A 49 -7.94 8.88 -6.11
N LEU A 50 -8.99 8.54 -6.86
CA LEU A 50 -9.19 9.01 -8.24
C LEU A 50 -10.19 10.17 -8.37
N ASP A 51 -10.90 10.53 -7.30
CA ASP A 51 -11.85 11.64 -7.29
C ASP A 51 -11.96 12.28 -5.91
N GLU A 52 -12.40 13.54 -5.87
CA GLU A 52 -12.50 14.35 -4.64
C GLU A 52 -13.52 13.82 -3.62
N LYS A 53 -14.51 13.04 -4.06
CA LYS A 53 -15.58 12.54 -3.18
C LYS A 53 -15.16 11.26 -2.46
N SER A 54 -14.13 10.59 -2.95
CA SER A 54 -13.60 9.36 -2.39
C SER A 54 -12.66 9.63 -1.20
N GLN A 55 -12.62 8.69 -0.26
CA GLN A 55 -11.77 8.78 0.93
C GLN A 55 -11.02 7.47 1.13
N ALA A 56 -9.83 7.56 1.71
CA ALA A 56 -9.07 6.37 2.06
C ALA A 56 -8.28 6.54 3.36
N THR A 57 -8.06 5.42 4.03
CA THR A 57 -7.29 5.32 5.27
C THR A 57 -6.44 4.05 5.22
N ALA A 58 -5.18 4.16 5.64
CA ALA A 58 -4.24 3.03 5.70
C ALA A 58 -3.61 2.97 7.10
N GLU A 59 -3.87 1.91 7.84
CA GLU A 59 -3.51 1.74 9.25
C GLU A 59 -2.56 0.54 9.45
N PRO A 60 -1.23 0.76 9.43
CA PRO A 60 -0.26 -0.27 9.72
C PRO A 60 -0.10 -0.47 11.22
N GLN A 61 0.04 -1.72 11.64
CA GLN A 61 0.25 -2.09 13.03
C GLN A 61 1.41 -3.09 13.15
N LEU A 62 2.26 -2.88 14.15
CA LEU A 62 3.31 -3.82 14.54
C LEU A 62 3.10 -4.23 16.00
N GLU A 63 3.13 -5.53 16.24
CA GLU A 63 3.17 -6.12 17.57
C GLU A 63 4.39 -7.04 17.63
N ILE A 64 5.47 -6.58 18.26
CA ILE A 64 6.78 -7.25 18.21
C ILE A 64 7.28 -7.47 19.62
N GLU A 65 7.42 -8.74 20.00
CA GLU A 65 7.98 -9.16 21.28
C GLU A 65 9.42 -9.70 21.16
N ALA A 66 9.92 -9.85 19.94
CA ALA A 66 11.27 -10.36 19.65
C ALA A 66 12.29 -9.21 19.45
N ASN A 67 13.49 -9.38 20.00
CA ASN A 67 14.53 -8.34 19.97
C ASN A 67 15.37 -8.35 18.69
N ASN A 68 15.68 -9.54 18.14
CA ASN A 68 16.50 -9.66 16.93
C ASN A 68 15.60 -9.83 15.72
N VAL A 69 15.08 -8.73 15.17
CA VAL A 69 14.20 -8.73 13.99
C VAL A 69 14.48 -7.53 13.09
N LYS A 70 14.06 -7.64 11.82
CA LYS A 70 13.96 -6.52 10.89
C LYS A 70 12.54 -6.45 10.35
N ALA A 71 11.68 -5.72 11.04
CA ALA A 71 10.30 -5.50 10.61
C ALA A 71 10.05 -4.02 10.37
N SER A 72 9.41 -3.68 9.25
CA SER A 72 9.02 -2.30 8.95
C SER A 72 7.69 -2.25 8.22
N HIS A 73 7.11 -1.05 8.15
CA HIS A 73 5.93 -0.80 7.35
C HIS A 73 6.02 0.53 6.61
N ALA A 74 5.29 0.62 5.51
CA ALA A 74 5.00 1.83 4.77
C ALA A 74 3.49 1.93 4.54
N ALA A 75 2.95 3.13 4.72
CA ALA A 75 1.54 3.41 4.44
C ALA A 75 1.45 4.76 3.71
N THR A 76 0.81 4.76 2.53
CA THR A 76 0.52 6.01 1.81
C THR A 76 -0.92 6.04 1.32
N VAL A 77 -1.52 7.22 1.41
CA VAL A 77 -2.78 7.56 0.75
C VAL A 77 -2.50 8.80 -0.08
N GLY A 78 -2.82 8.76 -1.37
CA GLY A 78 -2.52 9.86 -2.28
C GLY A 78 -3.54 9.94 -3.42
N GLN A 79 -3.50 11.05 -4.16
CA GLN A 79 -4.30 11.25 -5.36
C GLN A 79 -3.44 10.98 -6.61
N ILE A 80 -4.09 10.91 -7.77
CA ILE A 80 -3.38 10.93 -9.05
C ILE A 80 -2.51 12.19 -9.13
N ASP A 81 -1.27 12.02 -9.55
CA ASP A 81 -0.38 13.14 -9.85
C ASP A 81 -0.86 13.85 -11.12
N GLU A 82 -1.28 15.10 -10.97
CA GLU A 82 -1.81 15.91 -12.07
C GLU A 82 -0.78 16.15 -13.18
N GLU A 83 0.52 16.20 -12.86
CA GLU A 83 1.57 16.37 -13.86
C GLU A 83 1.71 15.11 -14.72
N GLN A 84 1.62 13.92 -14.10
CA GLN A 84 1.61 12.65 -14.83
C GLN A 84 0.37 12.51 -15.72
N LEU A 85 -0.79 12.90 -15.19
CA LEU A 85 -2.04 12.89 -15.96
C LEU A 85 -1.94 13.84 -17.16
N PHE A 86 -1.55 15.09 -16.93
CA PHE A 86 -1.35 16.09 -17.97
C PHE A 86 -0.34 15.62 -19.03
N TYR A 87 0.78 15.01 -18.60
CA TYR A 87 1.77 14.49 -19.52
C TYR A 87 1.18 13.44 -20.46
N LEU A 88 0.42 12.47 -19.94
CA LEU A 88 -0.23 11.43 -20.74
C LEU A 88 -1.29 12.01 -21.68
N GLU A 89 -2.10 12.96 -21.21
CA GLU A 89 -3.10 13.65 -22.02
C GLU A 89 -2.43 14.46 -23.16
N SER A 90 -1.29 15.11 -22.90
CA SER A 90 -0.52 15.84 -23.92
C SER A 90 0.01 14.94 -25.05
N ARG A 91 0.06 13.62 -24.82
CA ARG A 91 0.41 12.61 -25.82
C ARG A 91 -0.80 12.08 -26.60
N GLY A 92 -1.97 12.70 -26.44
CA GLY A 92 -3.18 12.39 -27.19
C GLY A 92 -4.07 11.33 -26.56
N LEU A 93 -3.82 10.98 -25.29
CA LEU A 93 -4.71 10.10 -24.54
C LEU A 93 -5.86 10.90 -23.95
N ASP A 94 -7.08 10.36 -24.01
CA ASP A 94 -8.17 10.90 -23.21
C ASP A 94 -7.94 10.62 -21.72
N LYS A 95 -8.52 11.46 -20.86
CA LYS A 95 -8.40 11.37 -19.40
C LYS A 95 -8.61 9.94 -18.87
N LYS A 96 -9.64 9.25 -19.33
CA LYS A 96 -10.00 7.90 -18.83
C LYS A 96 -8.91 6.88 -19.17
N ARG A 97 -8.33 6.96 -20.37
CA ARG A 97 -7.18 6.12 -20.76
C ARG A 97 -5.93 6.48 -19.96
N ALA A 98 -5.65 7.77 -19.77
CA ALA A 98 -4.49 8.23 -19.02
C ALA A 98 -4.55 7.79 -17.54
N GLU A 99 -5.68 8.01 -16.86
CA GLU A 99 -5.94 7.51 -15.50
C GLU A 99 -5.80 5.99 -15.42
N GLY A 100 -6.32 5.27 -16.42
CA GLY A 100 -6.20 3.81 -16.50
C GLY A 100 -4.76 3.32 -16.53
N LEU A 101 -3.86 3.98 -17.27
CA LEU A 101 -2.44 3.66 -17.31
C LEU A 101 -1.73 3.96 -15.99
N ILE A 102 -2.07 5.08 -15.34
CA ILE A 102 -1.53 5.43 -14.02
C ILE A 102 -1.95 4.38 -12.99
N VAL A 103 -3.23 3.99 -12.97
CA VAL A 103 -3.76 2.95 -12.08
C VAL A 103 -3.10 1.61 -12.36
N GLU A 104 -2.94 1.22 -13.62
CA GLU A 104 -2.26 -0.02 -14.00
C GLU A 104 -0.80 -0.04 -13.52
N GLY A 105 -0.08 1.07 -13.69
CA GLY A 105 1.28 1.24 -13.16
C GLY A 105 1.31 1.13 -11.64
N PHE A 106 0.41 1.83 -10.94
CA PHE A 106 0.29 1.81 -9.49
C PHE A 106 0.04 0.40 -8.93
N LEU A 107 -0.81 -0.40 -9.58
CA LEU A 107 -1.13 -1.77 -9.13
C LEU A 107 0.01 -2.77 -9.35
N LYS A 108 0.93 -2.50 -10.29
CA LYS A 108 2.06 -3.38 -10.61
C LYS A 108 3.29 -3.15 -9.71
N LEU A 109 3.37 -2.02 -9.02
CA LEU A 109 4.47 -1.65 -8.10
C LEU A 109 4.24 -2.26 -6.71
#